data_AF-A0A5P1F4Q3-F1
#
_entry.id   AF-A0A5P1F4Q3-F1
#
_cell.length_a   1.000
_cell.length_b   1.000
_cell.length_c   1.000
_cell.angle_alpha   90.00
_cell.angle_beta   90.00
_cell.angle_gamma   90.00
#
_symmetry.space_group_name_H-M   'P 1'
#
loop_
_entity.id
_entity.type
_entity.pdbx_description
1 polymer ?
#
loop_
_entity_poly.entity_id
_entity_poly.type
_entity_poly.pdbx_seq_one_letter_code
_entity_poly.pdbx_strand_id
1 'polypeptide(L)'
;MKTSIVVAHRGESMPLLLKVLSAFSSRKINLTKLEVNNPTMDGESPVLVMDRRGSLRSFPHVLYVDFEGSVEDENVKDAVDEISKIAVFVRILGCYAADPN
;
A
#
# COMPACT_ATOMS: atom_id res chain seq x y z
N MET A 1 -10.40 3.91 -13.78
CA MET A 1 -9.25 4.55 -13.10
C MET A 1 -8.64 3.52 -12.18
N LYS A 2 -7.31 3.38 -12.20
CA LYS A 2 -6.56 2.56 -11.25
C LYS A 2 -5.69 3.47 -10.42
N THR A 3 -5.55 3.12 -9.15
CA THR A 3 -4.68 3.81 -8.22
C THR A 3 -3.67 2.83 -7.65
N SER A 4 -2.41 3.22 -7.68
CA SER A 4 -1.32 2.47 -7.06
C SER A 4 -0.91 3.13 -5.75
N ILE A 5 -0.81 2.34 -4.69
CA ILE A 5 -0.28 2.77 -3.39
C ILE A 5 0.85 1.85 -2.94
N VAL A 6 1.76 2.41 -2.15
CA VAL A 6 2.75 1.68 -1.39
C VAL A 6 2.46 1.85 0.09
N VAL A 7 2.46 0.75 0.82
CA VAL A 7 2.23 0.69 2.27
C VAL A 7 3.46 0.04 2.89
N ALA A 8 4.11 0.72 3.83
CA ALA A 8 5.27 0.19 4.52
C ALA A 8 5.08 0.16 6.04
N HIS A 9 5.65 -0.87 6.66
CA HIS A 9 5.51 -1.13 8.09
C HIS A 9 6.79 -1.75 8.66
N ARG A 10 6.95 -1.62 9.98
CA ARG A 10 8.14 -2.07 10.72
C ARG A 10 7.93 -3.32 11.57
N GLY A 11 6.68 -3.69 11.86
CA GLY A 11 6.31 -4.92 12.57
C GLY A 11 5.85 -6.04 11.63
N GLU A 12 5.17 -7.05 12.14
CA GLU A 12 4.76 -8.24 11.37
C GLU A 12 4.00 -7.92 10.06
N SER A 13 4.37 -8.57 8.96
CA SER A 13 3.78 -8.34 7.63
C SER A 13 2.36 -8.89 7.47
N MET A 14 2.06 -10.04 8.10
CA MET A 14 0.78 -10.74 7.93
C MET A 14 -0.43 -9.97 8.50
N PRO A 15 -0.37 -9.40 9.72
CA PRO A 15 -1.47 -8.61 10.26
C PRO A 15 -1.76 -7.36 9.43
N LEU A 16 -0.71 -6.69 8.93
CA LEU A 16 -0.84 -5.54 8.05
C LEU A 16 -1.53 -5.91 6.74
N LEU A 17 -1.09 -6.99 6.09
CA LEU A 17 -1.68 -7.47 4.84
C LEU A 17 -3.18 -7.75 5.01
N LEU A 18 -3.55 -8.50 6.04
CA LEU A 18 -4.95 -8.83 6.32
C LEU A 18 -5.78 -7.56 6.52
N LYS A 19 -5.23 -6.58 7.23
CA LYS A 19 -5.93 -5.32 7.51
C LYS A 19 -6.11 -4.47 6.25
N VAL A 20 -5.09 -4.39 5.40
CA VAL A 20 -5.16 -3.73 4.09
C VAL A 20 -6.26 -4.38 3.23
N LEU A 21 -6.24 -5.70 3.11
CA LEU A 21 -7.27 -6.46 2.38
C LEU A 21 -8.67 -6.21 2.94
N SER A 22 -8.82 -6.22 4.26
CA SER A 22 -10.09 -5.98 4.94
C SER A 22 -10.62 -4.56 4.71
N ALA A 23 -9.76 -3.54 4.74
CA ALA A 23 -10.13 -2.15 4.50
C ALA A 23 -10.68 -1.94 3.06
N PHE A 24 -10.05 -2.57 2.08
CA PHE A 24 -10.52 -2.51 0.68
C PHE A 24 -11.78 -3.37 0.46
N SER A 25 -11.81 -4.59 0.97
CA SER A 25 -12.93 -5.52 0.79
C SER A 25 -14.22 -5.01 1.44
N SER A 26 -14.15 -4.46 2.65
CA SER A 26 -15.31 -3.89 3.35
C SER A 26 -15.98 -2.74 2.60
N ARG A 27 -15.22 -2.04 1.74
CA ARG A 27 -15.69 -0.91 0.92
C ARG A 27 -15.93 -1.28 -0.54
N LYS A 28 -15.91 -2.58 -0.87
CA LYS A 28 -16.08 -3.13 -2.22
C LYS A 28 -15.10 -2.54 -3.25
N ILE A 29 -13.89 -2.21 -2.81
CA ILE A 29 -12.83 -1.74 -3.69
C ILE A 29 -12.10 -2.95 -4.25
N ASN A 30 -12.09 -3.08 -5.58
CA ASN A 30 -11.49 -4.22 -6.24
C ASN A 30 -9.97 -4.04 -6.37
N LEU A 31 -9.20 -5.04 -5.95
CA LEU A 31 -7.74 -5.04 -6.08
C LEU A 31 -7.35 -5.65 -7.42
N THR A 32 -6.50 -4.95 -8.17
CA THR A 32 -5.96 -5.44 -9.45
C THR A 32 -4.54 -5.99 -9.32
N LYS A 33 -3.81 -5.53 -8.28
CA LYS A 33 -2.46 -6.00 -8.00
C LYS A 33 -2.20 -5.95 -6.50
N LEU A 34 -1.51 -6.96 -6.00
CA LEU A 34 -1.04 -7.02 -4.63
C LEU A 34 0.30 -7.74 -4.62
N GLU A 35 1.36 -7.01 -4.31
CA GLU A 35 2.70 -7.55 -4.13
C GLU A 35 3.17 -7.30 -2.71
N VAL A 36 3.56 -8.38 -2.03
CA VAL A 36 4.14 -8.33 -0.70
C VAL A 36 5.64 -8.46 -0.85
N ASN A 37 6.37 -7.38 -0.62
CA ASN A 37 7.81 -7.43 -0.50
C ASN A 37 8.17 -7.59 0.98
N ASN A 38 8.46 -8.83 1.34
CA ASN A 38 8.88 -9.24 2.67
C ASN A 38 10.26 -9.91 2.55
N PRO A 39 11.37 -9.24 2.90
CA PRO A 39 12.68 -9.85 2.94
C PRO A 39 12.62 -10.94 4.00
N THR A 40 12.44 -12.17 3.55
CA THR A 40 12.22 -13.34 4.41
C THR A 40 13.55 -14.05 4.68
N MET A 41 14.61 -13.62 4.01
CA MET A 41 15.96 -14.18 4.12
C MET A 41 16.88 -13.26 4.91
N ASP A 42 17.56 -13.84 5.90
CA ASP A 42 18.72 -13.24 6.56
C ASP A 42 19.74 -12.80 5.50
N GLY A 43 19.85 -11.49 5.27
CA GLY A 43 20.78 -10.89 4.29
C GLY A 43 20.13 -10.07 3.17
N GLU A 44 18.80 -10.08 3.02
CA GLU A 44 18.13 -9.16 2.08
C GLU A 44 18.07 -7.74 2.66
N SER A 45 18.56 -6.76 1.89
CA SER A 45 18.54 -5.37 2.32
C SER A 45 17.10 -4.87 2.47
N PRO A 46 16.76 -4.20 3.59
CA PRO A 46 15.41 -3.68 3.78
C PRO A 46 15.07 -2.68 2.67
N VAL A 47 13.81 -2.66 2.24
CA VAL A 47 13.37 -1.74 1.20
C VAL A 47 13.53 -0.31 1.69
N LEU A 48 14.30 0.48 0.96
CA LEU A 48 14.56 1.88 1.26
C LEU A 48 13.47 2.72 0.59
N VAL A 49 12.62 3.34 1.41
CA VAL A 49 11.58 4.24 0.94
C VAL A 49 12.00 5.67 1.26
N MET A 50 12.09 6.50 0.21
CA MET A 50 12.36 7.93 0.36
C MET A 50 11.10 8.65 0.83
N ASP A 51 11.19 9.29 1.99
CA ASP A 51 10.14 10.15 2.53
C ASP A 51 10.07 11.48 1.74
N ARG A 52 8.96 12.23 1.87
CA ARG A 52 8.76 13.54 1.23
C ARG A 52 9.84 14.58 1.60
N ARG A 53 10.56 14.36 2.70
CA ARG A 53 11.67 15.21 3.16
C ARG A 53 13.04 14.81 2.58
N GLY A 54 13.09 13.83 1.67
CA GLY A 54 14.34 13.32 1.09
C GLY A 54 15.11 12.35 1.99
N SER A 55 14.57 11.98 3.15
CA SER A 55 15.20 11.00 4.05
C SER A 55 14.87 9.58 3.60
N LEU A 56 15.90 8.75 3.40
CA LEU A 56 15.72 7.31 3.21
C LEU A 56 15.32 6.67 4.54
N ARG A 57 14.19 5.96 4.55
CA ARG A 57 13.77 5.11 5.67
C ARG A 57 13.79 3.66 5.22
N SER A 58 14.47 2.81 5.97
CA SER A 58 14.40 1.37 5.79
C SER A 58 13.09 0.84 6.37
N PHE A 59 12.37 0.07 5.56
CA PHE A 59 11.19 -0.67 5.98
C PHE A 59 11.40 -2.15 5.68
N PRO A 60 11.29 -3.03 6.68
CA PRO A 60 11.37 -4.46 6.46
C PRO A 60 10.17 -4.93 5.62
N HIS A 61 8.97 -4.38 5.78
CA HIS A 61 7.80 -4.87 5.08
C HIS A 61 7.18 -3.78 4.20
N VAL A 62 7.09 -4.06 2.90
CA VAL A 62 6.48 -3.16 1.92
C VAL A 62 5.44 -3.90 1.10
N LEU A 63 4.26 -3.31 0.98
CA LEU A 63 3.14 -3.79 0.19
C LEU A 63 2.90 -2.81 -0.95
N TYR A 64 2.87 -3.33 -2.18
CA TYR A 64 2.41 -2.59 -3.34
C TYR A 64 1.00 -3.07 -3.68
N VAL A 65 0.08 -2.12 -3.78
CA VAL A 65 -1.34 -2.42 -4.01
C VAL A 65 -1.83 -1.54 -5.15
N ASP A 66 -2.37 -2.17 -6.18
CA ASP A 66 -3.15 -1.49 -7.21
C ASP A 66 -4.61 -1.87 -7.05
N PHE A 67 -5.49 -0.88 -7.16
CA PHE A 67 -6.92 -1.08 -7.04
C PHE A 67 -7.70 -0.22 -8.04
N GLU A 68 -8.92 -0.65 -8.34
CA GLU A 68 -9.85 0.09 -9.17
C GLU A 68 -10.52 1.17 -8.34
N GLY A 69 -10.30 2.43 -8.71
CA GLY A 69 -10.80 3.57 -7.98
C GLY A 69 -9.94 4.80 -8.19
N SER A 70 -10.53 5.97 -7.97
CA SER A 70 -9.80 7.25 -7.89
C SER A 70 -9.50 7.59 -6.43
N VAL A 71 -8.39 8.26 -6.17
CA VAL A 71 -8.10 8.84 -4.84
C VAL A 71 -9.08 9.94 -4.45
N GLU A 72 -9.89 10.42 -5.39
CA GLU A 72 -10.92 11.42 -5.13
C GLU A 72 -12.18 10.82 -4.48
N ASP A 73 -12.39 9.51 -4.67
CA ASP A 73 -13.54 8.75 -4.19
C ASP A 73 -13.52 8.63 -2.65
N GLU A 74 -14.64 8.92 -1.99
CA GLU A 74 -14.72 8.91 -0.52
C GLU A 74 -14.39 7.53 0.06
N ASN A 75 -14.86 6.46 -0.57
CA ASN A 75 -14.57 5.09 -0.15
C ASN A 75 -13.06 4.79 -0.19
N VAL A 76 -12.35 5.28 -1.21
CA VAL A 76 -10.91 5.09 -1.35
C VAL A 76 -10.16 5.92 -0.31
N LYS A 77 -10.58 7.18 -0.09
CA LYS A 77 -9.99 8.04 0.94
C LYS A 77 -10.11 7.42 2.32
N ASP A 78 -11.30 6.94 2.68
CA ASP A 78 -11.55 6.29 3.97
C ASP A 78 -10.75 4.99 4.13
N ALA A 79 -10.61 4.20 3.07
CA ALA A 79 -9.79 2.99 3.10
C ALA A 79 -8.32 3.33 3.36
N VAL A 80 -7.78 4.32 2.63
CA VAL A 80 -6.39 4.76 2.75
C VAL A 80 -6.13 5.41 4.12
N ASP A 81 -7.08 6.18 4.65
CA ASP A 81 -7.00 6.77 5.99
C ASP A 81 -6.94 5.68 7.07
N GLU A 82 -7.80 4.66 6.99
CA GLU A 82 -7.78 3.50 7.90
C GLU A 82 -6.43 2.77 7.84
N ILE A 83 -5.90 2.53 6.64
CA ILE A 83 -4.59 1.89 6.46
C ILE A 83 -3.47 2.76 7.03
N SER A 84 -3.53 4.09 6.85
CA SER A 84 -2.52 5.03 7.32
C SER A 84 -2.38 5.08 8.85
N LYS A 85 -3.45 4.75 9.58
CA LYS A 85 -3.43 4.69 11.06
C LYS A 85 -2.60 3.54 11.60
N ILE A 86 -2.35 2.52 10.78
CA ILE A 86 -1.74 1.25 11.18
C ILE A 86 -0.38 1.07 10.52
N ALA A 87 -0.27 1.50 9.26
CA ALA A 87 0.98 1.52 8.53
C ALA A 87 1.90 2.64 9.05
N VAL A 88 3.20 2.40 9.03
CA VAL A 88 4.18 3.46 9.38
C VAL A 88 4.33 4.46 8.23
N PHE A 89 4.03 4.01 7.01
CA PHE A 89 4.12 4.83 5.82
C PHE A 89 3.09 4.37 4.79
N VAL A 90 2.35 5.30 4.20
CA VAL A 90 1.49 5.06 3.05
C VAL A 90 1.75 6.16 2.05
N ARG A 91 1.92 5.81 0.78
CA ARG A 91 2.08 6.77 -0.30
C ARG A 91 1.33 6.34 -1.54
N ILE A 92 0.56 7.26 -2.09
CA ILE A 92 -0.03 7.12 -3.42
C ILE A 92 1.08 7.33 -4.45
N LEU A 93 1.31 6.33 -5.30
CA LEU A 93 2.28 6.38 -6.39
C LEU A 93 1.72 7.10 -7.61
N GLY A 94 0.41 6.99 -7.83
CA GLY A 94 -0.30 7.72 -8.88
C GLY A 94 -1.68 7.13 -9.16
N CYS A 95 -2.46 7.89 -9.93
CA CYS A 95 -3.72 7.45 -10.51
C CYS A 95 -3.57 7.45 -12.02
N TYR A 96 -3.91 6.35 -12.67
CA TYR A 96 -3.80 6.20 -14.12
C TYR A 96 -5.11 5.67 -14.70
N ALA A 97 -5.38 5.99 -15.96
CA ALA A 97 -6.50 5.41 -16.67
C ALA A 97 -6.27 3.90 -16.79
N ALA A 98 -7.27 3.11 -16.42
CA ALA A 98 -7.24 1.69 -16.71
C ALA A 98 -7.44 1.54 -18.21
N ASP A 99 -6.51 0.88 -18.92
CA ASP A 99 -6.75 0.54 -20.32
C ASP A 99 -8.08 -0.22 -20.44
N PRO A 100 -9.00 0.21 -21.32
CA PRO A 100 -10.20 -0.54 -21.62
C PRO A 100 -9.78 -1.70 -22.52
N ASN A 101 -9.54 -2.86 -21.91
CA ASN A 101 -9.34 -4.10 -22.65
C ASN A 101 -10.69 -4.71 -23.04
#